data_AF-A0A951RW87-F1
#
_entry.id   AF-A0A951RW87-F1
#
_cell.length_a   1.000
_cell.length_b   1.000
_cell.length_c   1.000
_cell.angle_alpha   90.00
_cell.angle_beta   90.00
_cell.angle_gamma   90.00
#
_symmetry.space_group_name_H-M   'P 1'
#
loop_
_entity.id
_entity.type
_entity.pdbx_description
1 polymer ?
#
loop_
_entity_poly.entity_id
_entity_poly.type
_entity_poly.pdbx_seq_one_letter_code
_entity_poly.pdbx_strand_id
1 'polypeptide(L)'
;MKSLLLFTFLAISIYSCSPKIRSTISSKQPPLSDTTFVLVLQQQDDFTNDGIEIGTIKSGDNGLSTNCTYFEVIDKLKQMARQNGANVIKITEHKVPDRWSSCDRFTARIYLVPDFRKHEKEIQWSPTRKLTWEDFKGNPKSISNLNVAAQTYCGFGFQTNYVTVLTKAKIFVTTTFTCNLSWVRPDQKNRADLLEHEQGHFDLCEVYARQLRKKLQEQKLTVFNLNTDANAIFKNVYALYLDRQELYEKETNYGLNKEKQNEWRMTINNELSDLSNYTK
;
A
#
# COMPACT_ATOMS: atom_id res chain seq x y z
N MET A 1 20.35 39.57 -54.42
CA MET A 1 19.32 39.72 -53.36
C MET A 1 19.40 38.50 -52.46
N LYS A 2 19.78 38.68 -51.19
CA LYS A 2 19.94 37.59 -50.21
C LYS A 2 18.56 37.27 -49.60
N SER A 3 18.08 36.04 -49.73
CA SER A 3 16.88 35.56 -49.05
C SER A 3 17.24 35.15 -47.62
N LEU A 4 16.62 35.79 -46.64
CA LEU A 4 16.80 35.52 -45.22
C LEU A 4 15.75 34.49 -44.80
N LEU A 5 16.16 33.23 -44.62
CA LEU A 5 15.30 32.17 -44.06
C LEU A 5 15.18 32.36 -42.55
N LEU A 6 14.05 32.90 -42.10
CA LEU A 6 13.67 32.96 -40.68
C LEU A 6 13.24 31.55 -40.24
N PHE A 7 14.10 30.84 -39.52
CA PHE A 7 13.71 29.65 -38.77
C PHE A 7 12.96 30.08 -37.52
N THR A 8 11.64 29.95 -37.53
CA THR A 8 10.82 30.06 -36.33
C THR A 8 11.07 28.84 -35.46
N PHE A 9 11.86 29.02 -34.41
CA PHE A 9 12.06 28.05 -33.35
C PHE A 9 10.72 27.89 -32.60
N LEU A 10 9.94 26.87 -32.95
CA LEU A 10 8.73 26.52 -32.21
C LEU A 10 9.20 25.95 -30.86
N ALA A 11 9.19 26.78 -29.82
CA ALA A 11 9.45 26.35 -28.46
C ALA A 11 8.35 25.36 -28.05
N ILE A 12 8.65 24.07 -28.12
CA ILE A 12 7.80 23.00 -27.60
C ILE A 12 7.88 23.09 -26.08
N SER A 13 6.93 23.85 -25.50
CA SER A 13 6.70 23.86 -24.06
C SER A 13 6.31 22.45 -23.61
N ILE A 14 7.23 21.75 -22.98
CA ILE A 14 6.98 20.52 -22.22
C ILE A 14 6.06 20.86 -21.03
N TYR A 15 4.76 20.90 -21.27
CA TYR A 15 3.77 20.98 -20.21
C TYR A 15 3.83 19.69 -19.38
N SER A 16 4.24 19.80 -18.12
CA SER A 16 4.16 18.69 -17.16
C SER A 16 2.70 18.35 -16.91
N CYS A 17 2.23 17.24 -17.49
CA CYS A 17 0.88 16.71 -17.30
C CYS A 17 0.74 15.98 -15.95
N SER A 18 1.11 16.62 -14.84
CA SER A 18 0.97 16.06 -13.49
C SER A 18 -0.03 16.88 -12.67
N PRO A 19 -0.84 16.26 -11.79
CA PRO A 19 -1.74 16.98 -10.88
C PRO A 19 -0.97 18.06 -10.11
N LYS A 20 -1.52 19.26 -10.08
CA LYS A 20 -0.96 20.34 -9.28
C LYS A 20 -1.36 20.12 -7.83
N ILE A 21 -0.40 19.71 -7.02
CA ILE A 21 -0.60 19.62 -5.58
C ILE A 21 -0.25 20.95 -4.94
N ARG A 22 -1.20 21.53 -4.22
CA ARG A 22 -1.02 22.76 -3.44
C ARG A 22 -0.91 22.40 -1.97
N SER A 23 -0.06 23.10 -1.24
CA SER A 23 0.03 22.96 0.22
C SER A 23 -0.09 24.32 0.89
N THR A 24 -0.69 24.30 2.08
CA THR A 24 -0.68 25.41 3.03
C THR A 24 -0.05 24.87 4.31
N ILE A 25 1.22 25.22 4.55
CA ILE A 25 2.02 24.73 5.67
C ILE A 25 2.03 25.81 6.76
N SER A 26 1.56 25.47 7.94
CA SER A 26 1.50 26.35 9.11
C SER A 26 2.67 26.13 10.07
N SER A 27 3.17 24.90 10.18
CA SER A 27 4.24 24.53 11.12
C SER A 27 5.18 23.50 10.49
N LYS A 28 6.14 23.95 9.68
CA LYS A 28 7.07 23.05 9.00
C LYS A 28 7.99 22.36 10.00
N GLN A 29 8.10 21.04 9.90
CA GLN A 29 9.02 20.21 10.71
C GLN A 29 10.22 19.74 9.85
N PRO A 30 11.31 19.26 10.48
CA PRO A 30 12.43 18.67 9.75
C PRO A 30 11.96 17.55 8.82
N PRO A 31 12.44 17.48 7.56
CA PRO A 31 12.03 16.43 6.63
C PRO A 31 12.34 15.03 7.17
N LEU A 32 11.43 14.09 6.90
CA LEU A 32 11.63 12.67 7.14
C LEU A 32 12.32 12.01 5.93
N SER A 33 12.96 10.85 6.15
CA SER A 33 13.51 10.04 5.06
C SER A 33 12.41 9.64 4.08
N ASP A 34 12.74 9.53 2.79
CA ASP A 34 11.82 9.06 1.74
C ASP A 34 11.28 7.65 2.01
N THR A 35 12.01 6.85 2.79
CA THR A 35 11.63 5.50 3.22
C THR A 35 10.82 5.46 4.51
N THR A 36 10.67 6.59 5.21
CA THR A 36 9.89 6.66 6.45
C THR A 36 8.44 6.28 6.17
N PHE A 37 7.88 5.40 6.98
CA PHE A 37 6.47 5.04 6.90
C PHE A 37 5.59 6.26 7.21
N VAL A 38 4.51 6.44 6.44
CA VAL A 38 3.52 7.50 6.63
C VAL A 38 2.15 6.85 6.72
N LEU A 39 1.51 7.00 7.87
CA LEU A 39 0.15 6.51 8.10
C LEU A 39 -0.85 7.37 7.31
N VAL A 40 -1.72 6.72 6.55
CA VAL A 40 -2.81 7.37 5.82
C VAL A 40 -4.14 6.94 6.42
N LEU A 41 -4.84 7.88 7.03
CA LEU A 41 -6.16 7.72 7.61
C LEU A 41 -7.22 8.19 6.61
N GLN A 42 -8.22 7.35 6.35
CA GLN A 42 -9.35 7.65 5.48
C GLN A 42 -10.29 8.66 6.13
N GLN A 43 -11.19 9.27 5.37
CA GLN A 43 -12.12 10.28 5.88
C GLN A 43 -12.94 9.81 7.08
N GLN A 44 -13.41 8.57 7.05
CA GLN A 44 -14.22 7.93 8.09
C GLN A 44 -13.44 7.43 9.30
N ASP A 45 -12.10 7.48 9.28
CA ASP A 45 -11.32 6.97 10.41
C ASP A 45 -11.33 7.93 11.60
N ASP A 46 -11.73 7.45 12.77
CA ASP A 46 -11.59 8.24 14.00
C ASP A 46 -10.12 8.58 14.25
N PHE A 47 -9.85 9.87 14.43
CA PHE A 47 -8.51 10.39 14.68
C PHE A 47 -8.60 11.59 15.61
N THR A 48 -8.08 11.41 16.82
CA THR A 48 -7.85 12.51 17.75
C THR A 48 -6.40 12.93 17.61
N ASN A 49 -6.15 14.14 17.12
CA ASN A 49 -4.79 14.65 17.01
C ASN A 49 -4.21 14.91 18.40
N ASP A 50 -3.17 14.16 18.74
CA ASP A 50 -2.32 14.35 19.92
C ASP A 50 -0.89 14.77 19.55
N GLY A 51 -0.69 15.17 18.30
CA GLY A 51 0.55 15.70 17.77
C GLY A 51 0.41 17.12 17.22
N ILE A 52 1.33 17.48 16.33
CA ILE A 52 1.39 18.81 15.70
C ILE A 52 0.73 18.75 14.33
N GLU A 53 -0.28 19.60 14.09
CA GLU A 53 -0.80 19.82 12.73
C GLU A 53 0.22 20.66 11.95
N ILE A 54 0.74 20.09 10.86
CA ILE A 54 1.76 20.73 10.01
C ILE A 54 1.10 21.60 8.92
N GLY A 55 -0.05 21.17 8.43
CA GLY A 55 -0.79 21.91 7.42
C GLY A 55 -1.78 21.07 6.60
N THR A 56 -2.23 21.66 5.50
CA THR A 56 -3.17 21.03 4.56
C THR A 56 -2.51 20.85 3.20
N ILE A 57 -2.72 19.68 2.58
CA ILE A 57 -2.33 19.36 1.21
C ILE A 57 -3.59 19.11 0.38
N LYS A 58 -3.63 19.69 -0.82
CA LYS A 58 -4.74 19.55 -1.78
C LYS A 58 -4.21 19.09 -3.13
N SER A 59 -4.68 17.95 -3.61
CA SER A 59 -4.47 17.50 -4.98
C SER A 59 -5.59 18.07 -5.86
N GLY A 60 -5.26 19.03 -6.72
CA GLY A 60 -6.17 19.58 -7.73
C GLY A 60 -5.81 19.12 -9.14
N ASP A 61 -6.82 19.06 -10.01
CA ASP A 61 -6.63 18.85 -11.44
C ASP A 61 -7.55 19.77 -12.26
N ASN A 62 -7.05 20.20 -13.42
CA ASN A 62 -7.78 20.98 -14.43
C ASN A 62 -8.21 20.09 -15.63
N GLY A 63 -8.14 18.76 -15.52
CA GLY A 63 -8.64 17.81 -16.52
C GLY A 63 -7.62 17.33 -17.56
N LEU A 64 -6.34 17.69 -17.42
CA LEU A 64 -5.25 17.26 -18.33
C LEU A 64 -4.15 16.47 -17.61
N SER A 65 -4.32 16.18 -16.32
CA SER A 65 -3.30 15.48 -15.56
C SER A 65 -3.26 13.99 -15.88
N THR A 66 -2.05 13.46 -15.91
CA THR A 66 -1.74 12.03 -15.95
C THR A 66 -1.20 11.59 -14.58
N ASN A 67 -1.32 10.29 -14.26
CA ASN A 67 -0.88 9.72 -12.99
C ASN A 67 -1.58 10.32 -11.75
N CYS A 68 -2.90 10.14 -11.69
CA CYS A 68 -3.80 10.77 -10.74
C CYS A 68 -4.90 9.84 -10.21
N THR A 69 -4.66 8.52 -10.22
CA THR A 69 -5.50 7.57 -9.49
C THR A 69 -5.32 7.73 -7.99
N TYR A 70 -6.22 7.15 -7.20
CA TYR A 70 -6.09 7.05 -5.74
C TYR A 70 -4.65 6.76 -5.29
N PHE A 71 -4.04 5.67 -5.78
CA PHE A 71 -2.69 5.26 -5.34
C PHE A 71 -1.61 6.28 -5.72
N GLU A 72 -1.65 6.76 -6.96
CA GLU A 72 -0.65 7.71 -7.47
C GLU A 72 -0.71 9.05 -6.73
N VAL A 73 -1.92 9.49 -6.36
CA VAL A 73 -2.09 10.70 -5.55
C VAL A 73 -1.63 10.46 -4.11
N ILE A 74 -1.98 9.33 -3.51
CA ILE A 74 -1.57 8.99 -2.14
C ILE A 74 -0.05 8.91 -2.01
N ASP A 75 0.65 8.33 -2.99
CA ASP A 75 2.12 8.25 -2.96
C ASP A 75 2.76 9.66 -3.04
N LYS A 76 2.17 10.59 -3.82
CA LYS A 76 2.59 12.00 -3.84
C LYS A 76 2.28 12.72 -2.52
N LEU A 77 1.12 12.47 -1.92
CA LEU A 77 0.77 13.02 -0.60
C LEU A 77 1.76 12.54 0.46
N LYS A 78 2.17 11.26 0.44
CA LYS A 78 3.21 10.70 1.32
C LYS A 78 4.56 11.39 1.14
N GLN A 79 5.00 11.61 -0.11
CA GLN A 79 6.22 12.34 -0.39
C GLN A 79 6.18 13.76 0.20
N MET A 80 5.08 14.48 -0.03
CA MET A 80 4.92 15.83 0.51
C MET A 80 4.82 15.86 2.03
N ALA A 81 4.17 14.87 2.64
CA ALA A 81 4.14 14.73 4.10
C ALA A 81 5.57 14.62 4.65
N ARG A 82 6.39 13.70 4.11
CA ARG A 82 7.79 13.52 4.52
C ARG A 82 8.63 14.78 4.35
N GLN A 83 8.51 15.47 3.20
CA GLN A 83 9.21 16.72 2.92
C GLN A 83 8.90 17.85 3.92
N ASN A 84 7.75 17.78 4.59
CA ASN A 84 7.33 18.75 5.60
C ASN A 84 7.40 18.19 7.04
N GLY A 85 7.98 17.01 7.22
CA GLY A 85 8.19 16.38 8.53
C GLY A 85 6.95 15.71 9.13
N ALA A 86 5.95 15.37 8.31
CA ALA A 86 4.72 14.70 8.73
C ALA A 86 4.79 13.19 8.56
N ASN A 87 4.33 12.45 9.57
CA ASN A 87 4.23 10.98 9.58
C ASN A 87 2.78 10.47 9.54
N VAL A 88 1.79 11.37 9.62
CA VAL A 88 0.36 11.05 9.46
C VAL A 88 -0.28 11.95 8.41
N ILE A 89 -1.08 11.35 7.54
CA ILE A 89 -1.97 12.01 6.59
C ILE A 89 -3.39 11.62 6.97
N LYS A 90 -4.25 12.60 7.27
CA LYS A 90 -5.68 12.41 7.42
C LYS A 90 -6.39 12.96 6.19
N ILE A 91 -6.95 12.08 5.38
CA ILE A 91 -7.84 12.48 4.28
C ILE A 91 -9.07 13.11 4.90
N THR A 92 -9.41 14.33 4.49
CA THR A 92 -10.61 15.04 4.94
C THR A 92 -11.68 15.11 3.85
N GLU A 93 -11.28 14.92 2.60
CA GLU A 93 -12.16 14.91 1.43
C GLU A 93 -11.54 14.06 0.32
N HIS A 94 -12.33 13.18 -0.29
CA HIS A 94 -11.97 12.44 -1.50
C HIS A 94 -13.07 12.61 -2.54
N LYS A 95 -12.74 13.14 -3.71
CA LYS A 95 -13.61 13.21 -4.89
C LYS A 95 -13.06 12.28 -5.96
N VAL A 96 -13.84 11.25 -6.27
CA VAL A 96 -13.58 10.35 -7.41
C VAL A 96 -13.73 11.09 -8.74
N PRO A 97 -13.27 10.49 -9.86
CA PRO A 97 -13.49 11.03 -11.19
C PRO A 97 -14.97 11.30 -11.48
N ASP A 98 -15.24 12.42 -12.16
CA ASP A 98 -16.57 12.90 -12.52
C ASP A 98 -16.58 13.50 -13.93
N ARG A 99 -17.69 14.15 -14.32
CA ARG A 99 -17.83 14.77 -15.66
C ARG A 99 -16.82 15.88 -15.92
N TRP A 100 -16.16 16.42 -14.90
CA TRP A 100 -15.26 17.56 -14.98
C TRP A 100 -13.78 17.17 -14.81
N SER A 101 -13.50 15.98 -14.27
CA SER A 101 -12.14 15.51 -14.00
C SER A 101 -12.06 14.00 -14.09
N SER A 102 -11.06 13.50 -14.82
CA SER A 102 -10.70 12.08 -14.86
C SER A 102 -9.84 11.63 -13.67
N CYS A 103 -9.42 12.57 -12.81
CA CYS A 103 -8.52 12.34 -11.69
C CYS A 103 -9.22 12.27 -10.34
N ASP A 104 -8.67 11.44 -9.44
CA ASP A 104 -8.98 11.49 -8.02
C ASP A 104 -8.42 12.78 -7.40
N ARG A 105 -9.27 13.51 -6.67
CA ARG A 105 -8.93 14.77 -6.00
C ARG A 105 -9.09 14.60 -4.51
N PHE A 106 -8.11 15.07 -3.75
CA PHE A 106 -8.07 14.90 -2.30
C PHE A 106 -7.77 16.20 -1.61
N THR A 107 -8.41 16.41 -0.47
CA THR A 107 -7.93 17.32 0.57
C THR A 107 -7.50 16.46 1.75
N ALA A 108 -6.29 16.72 2.26
CA ALA A 108 -5.77 16.03 3.43
C ALA A 108 -5.08 17.01 4.38
N ARG A 109 -5.15 16.72 5.67
CA ARG A 109 -4.33 17.36 6.70
C ARG A 109 -3.16 16.46 7.04
N ILE A 110 -2.02 17.06 7.34
CA ILE A 110 -0.79 16.35 7.68
C ILE A 110 -0.32 16.70 9.08
N TYR A 111 0.18 15.69 9.79
CA TYR A 111 0.53 15.79 11.21
C TYR A 111 1.87 15.13 11.49
N LEU A 112 2.56 15.63 12.52
CA LEU A 112 3.62 14.91 13.22
C LEU A 112 3.06 14.38 14.53
N VAL A 113 2.84 13.07 14.59
CA VAL A 113 2.24 12.37 15.74
C VAL A 113 3.27 11.41 16.34
N PRO A 114 3.66 11.56 17.61
CA PRO A 114 4.69 10.71 18.23
C PRO A 114 4.34 9.22 18.23
N ASP A 115 3.13 8.88 18.67
CA ASP A 115 2.60 7.51 18.68
C ASP A 115 1.48 7.35 17.65
N PHE A 116 1.83 7.48 16.37
CA PHE A 116 0.86 7.32 15.29
C PHE A 116 0.37 5.87 15.13
N ARG A 117 1.15 4.90 15.63
CA ARG A 117 0.87 3.47 15.47
C ARG A 117 -0.46 3.08 16.10
N LYS A 118 -0.86 3.70 17.21
CA LYS A 118 -2.17 3.45 17.83
C LYS A 118 -3.34 3.66 16.86
N HIS A 119 -3.20 4.56 15.87
CA HIS A 119 -4.21 4.86 14.87
C HIS A 119 -4.15 3.96 13.63
N GLU A 120 -3.14 3.09 13.48
CA GLU A 120 -3.04 2.19 12.34
C GLU A 120 -4.16 1.14 12.36
N LYS A 121 -5.00 1.12 11.33
CA LYS A 121 -6.02 0.07 11.16
C LYS A 121 -5.54 -1.02 10.21
N GLU A 122 -4.75 -0.62 9.23
CA GLU A 122 -4.17 -1.49 8.21
C GLU A 122 -2.72 -1.08 7.96
N ILE A 123 -1.88 -2.08 7.68
CA ILE A 123 -0.48 -1.90 7.33
C ILE A 123 -0.29 -2.42 5.91
N GLN A 124 0.18 -1.56 5.01
CA GLN A 124 0.64 -2.00 3.70
C GLN A 124 2.01 -2.64 3.83
N TRP A 125 2.22 -3.77 3.13
CA TRP A 125 3.50 -4.44 3.17
C TRP A 125 4.63 -3.53 2.66
N SER A 126 5.74 -3.51 3.37
CA SER A 126 6.97 -2.87 2.92
C SER A 126 8.17 -3.54 3.57
N PRO A 127 9.36 -3.52 2.93
CA PRO A 127 10.55 -4.14 3.52
C PRO A 127 10.99 -3.47 4.83
N THR A 128 10.59 -2.22 5.08
CA THR A 128 11.03 -1.41 6.22
C THR A 128 10.00 -1.32 7.35
N ARG A 129 8.74 -1.72 7.14
CA ARG A 129 7.70 -1.77 8.18
C ARG A 129 7.38 -3.21 8.55
N LYS A 130 8.20 -3.78 9.44
CA LYS A 130 7.96 -5.10 10.05
C LYS A 130 6.91 -5.02 11.14
N LEU A 131 6.17 -6.11 11.32
CA LEU A 131 5.12 -6.26 12.33
C LEU A 131 5.71 -6.25 13.73
N THR A 132 4.92 -5.76 14.66
CA THR A 132 5.19 -5.72 16.10
C THR A 132 3.92 -6.12 16.84
N TRP A 133 4.02 -6.53 18.10
CA TRP A 133 2.82 -6.92 18.85
C TRP A 133 1.81 -5.79 19.11
N GLU A 134 2.20 -4.53 18.90
CA GLU A 134 1.29 -3.37 18.92
C GLU A 134 0.32 -3.35 17.73
N ASP A 135 0.65 -4.08 16.67
CA ASP A 135 -0.14 -4.15 15.43
C ASP A 135 -1.30 -5.15 15.56
N PHE A 136 -1.23 -6.08 16.52
CA PHE A 136 -2.23 -7.12 16.77
C PHE A 136 -3.29 -6.60 17.74
N LYS A 137 -4.19 -5.76 17.23
CA LYS A 137 -5.19 -5.01 18.00
C LYS A 137 -6.53 -5.72 18.14
N GLY A 138 -6.73 -6.82 17.41
CA GLY A 138 -7.91 -7.66 17.51
C GLY A 138 -7.99 -8.43 18.83
N ASN A 139 -9.19 -8.87 19.16
CA ASN A 139 -9.43 -9.75 20.30
C ASN A 139 -9.57 -11.21 19.82
N PRO A 140 -8.96 -12.21 20.50
CA PRO A 140 -9.23 -13.61 20.21
C PRO A 140 -10.71 -13.90 20.42
N LYS A 141 -11.42 -14.37 19.38
CA LYS A 141 -12.86 -14.67 19.47
C LYS A 141 -13.19 -15.74 20.51
N SER A 142 -12.21 -16.56 20.90
CA SER A 142 -12.37 -17.55 21.95
C SER A 142 -11.01 -17.98 22.48
N ILE A 143 -10.70 -17.64 23.74
CA ILE A 143 -9.55 -18.19 24.48
C ILE A 143 -9.69 -19.73 24.67
N SER A 144 -10.88 -20.29 24.42
CA SER A 144 -11.15 -21.73 24.59
C SER A 144 -10.66 -22.64 23.46
N ASN A 145 -10.16 -22.11 22.34
CA ASN A 145 -9.36 -22.89 21.39
C ASN A 145 -7.90 -22.90 21.86
N LEU A 146 -7.57 -23.82 22.76
CA LEU A 146 -6.31 -23.92 23.51
C LEU A 146 -5.01 -24.00 22.67
N ASN A 147 -5.09 -24.12 21.34
CA ASN A 147 -3.95 -24.44 20.48
C ASN A 147 -3.47 -23.30 19.56
N VAL A 148 -4.11 -22.12 19.56
CA VAL A 148 -3.70 -20.99 18.69
C VAL A 148 -3.17 -19.83 19.53
N ALA A 149 -1.90 -19.48 19.33
CA ALA A 149 -1.21 -18.45 20.10
C ALA A 149 -1.42 -17.02 19.55
N ALA A 150 -1.50 -16.90 18.23
CA ALA A 150 -1.74 -15.67 17.50
C ALA A 150 -2.44 -15.98 16.17
N GLN A 151 -2.95 -14.94 15.51
CA GLN A 151 -3.51 -15.02 14.18
C GLN A 151 -3.21 -13.73 13.41
N THR A 152 -2.62 -13.89 12.24
CA THR A 152 -2.45 -12.82 11.25
C THR A 152 -3.62 -12.80 10.27
N TYR A 153 -4.25 -11.64 10.14
CA TYR A 153 -5.18 -11.36 9.06
C TYR A 153 -4.48 -10.50 8.01
N CYS A 154 -3.94 -11.13 6.96
CA CYS A 154 -3.41 -10.45 5.80
C CYS A 154 -4.14 -10.87 4.52
N GLY A 155 -4.03 -10.03 3.50
CA GLY A 155 -4.52 -10.35 2.17
C GLY A 155 -3.85 -9.49 1.11
N PHE A 156 -4.09 -9.85 -0.14
CA PHE A 156 -3.75 -9.01 -1.27
C PHE A 156 -4.94 -8.89 -2.20
N GLY A 157 -5.00 -7.77 -2.91
CA GLY A 157 -6.06 -7.45 -3.85
C GLY A 157 -5.54 -6.55 -4.94
N PHE A 158 -6.32 -6.39 -6.00
CA PHE A 158 -5.98 -5.50 -7.10
C PHE A 158 -7.11 -4.51 -7.36
N GLN A 159 -6.72 -3.33 -7.84
CA GLN A 159 -7.59 -2.27 -8.29
C GLN A 159 -7.06 -1.74 -9.62
N THR A 160 -7.91 -1.04 -10.35
CA THR A 160 -7.55 -0.47 -11.66
C THR A 160 -7.94 0.99 -11.72
N ASN A 161 -7.29 1.75 -12.62
CA ASN A 161 -7.81 3.07 -12.98
C ASN A 161 -9.16 2.93 -13.69
N TYR A 162 -9.85 4.05 -13.87
CA TYR A 162 -10.99 4.08 -14.79
C TYR A 162 -10.55 3.78 -16.22
N VAL A 163 -10.97 2.62 -16.74
CA VAL A 163 -10.60 2.10 -18.07
C VAL A 163 -11.75 2.32 -19.06
N THR A 164 -11.44 2.90 -20.21
CA THR A 164 -12.34 3.07 -21.36
C THR A 164 -11.68 2.47 -22.61
N VAL A 165 -12.36 2.51 -23.75
CA VAL A 165 -11.77 2.10 -25.04
C VAL A 165 -10.53 2.94 -25.40
N LEU A 166 -10.41 4.16 -24.87
CA LEU A 166 -9.32 5.09 -25.14
C LEU A 166 -8.20 5.07 -24.08
N THR A 167 -8.42 4.43 -22.92
CA THR A 167 -7.44 4.42 -21.83
C THR A 167 -6.91 3.00 -21.59
N LYS A 168 -5.61 2.89 -21.33
CA LYS A 168 -5.00 1.61 -20.95
C LYS A 168 -5.33 1.28 -19.50
N ALA A 169 -5.52 -0.01 -19.22
CA ALA A 169 -5.63 -0.51 -17.86
C ALA A 169 -4.27 -0.40 -17.15
N LYS A 170 -4.28 0.27 -16.00
CA LYS A 170 -3.24 0.26 -14.99
C LYS A 170 -3.74 -0.59 -13.83
N ILE A 171 -2.85 -1.41 -13.29
CA ILE A 171 -3.19 -2.39 -12.25
C ILE A 171 -2.38 -2.04 -11.01
N PHE A 172 -3.08 -1.88 -9.90
CA PHE A 172 -2.50 -1.58 -8.60
C PHE A 172 -2.79 -2.76 -7.69
N VAL A 173 -1.76 -3.53 -7.33
CA VAL A 173 -1.88 -4.66 -6.42
C VAL A 173 -1.31 -4.27 -5.06
N THR A 174 -2.12 -4.41 -4.01
CA THR A 174 -1.74 -4.09 -2.63
C THR A 174 -1.77 -5.31 -1.75
N THR A 175 -0.86 -5.35 -0.79
CA THR A 175 -0.81 -6.36 0.28
C THR A 175 -1.05 -5.64 1.60
N THR A 176 -2.05 -6.08 2.35
CA THR A 176 -2.49 -5.44 3.58
C THR A 176 -2.52 -6.42 4.74
N PHE A 177 -2.11 -5.94 5.92
CA PHE A 177 -2.32 -6.58 7.22
C PHE A 177 -3.38 -5.78 7.98
N THR A 178 -4.44 -6.43 8.47
CA THR A 178 -5.53 -5.76 9.18
C THR A 178 -5.35 -5.88 10.68
N CYS A 179 -5.02 -4.77 11.34
CA CYS A 179 -4.63 -4.74 12.75
C CYS A 179 -5.76 -5.21 13.68
N ASN A 180 -7.01 -4.80 13.40
CA ASN A 180 -8.15 -5.09 14.26
C ASN A 180 -8.72 -6.51 14.08
N LEU A 181 -8.27 -7.24 13.05
CA LEU A 181 -8.63 -8.63 12.82
C LEU A 181 -7.51 -9.59 13.22
N SER A 182 -6.29 -9.07 13.37
CA SER A 182 -5.12 -9.82 13.82
C SER A 182 -4.98 -9.72 15.33
N TRP A 183 -4.68 -10.83 15.99
CA TRP A 183 -4.65 -10.88 17.46
C TRP A 183 -3.53 -11.80 17.94
N VAL A 184 -3.10 -11.58 19.18
CA VAL A 184 -2.15 -12.44 19.90
C VAL A 184 -2.63 -12.61 21.33
N ARG A 185 -2.48 -13.82 21.87
CA ARG A 185 -2.77 -14.05 23.28
C ARG A 185 -1.84 -13.21 24.16
N PRO A 186 -2.35 -12.50 25.19
CA PRO A 186 -1.52 -11.64 26.03
C PRO A 186 -0.30 -12.34 26.63
N ASP A 187 -0.43 -13.61 27.02
CA ASP A 187 0.65 -14.43 27.60
C ASP A 187 1.71 -14.90 26.59
N GLN A 188 1.49 -14.67 25.30
CA GLN A 188 2.40 -15.08 24.21
C GLN A 188 3.16 -13.90 23.59
N LYS A 189 2.89 -12.65 24.00
CA LYS A 189 3.54 -11.44 23.46
C LYS A 189 5.05 -11.35 23.70
N ASN A 190 5.62 -12.19 24.57
CA ASN A 190 7.07 -12.27 24.78
C ASN A 190 7.78 -13.21 23.78
N ARG A 191 7.04 -13.95 22.95
CA ARG A 191 7.58 -14.91 21.98
C ARG A 191 8.01 -14.23 20.68
N ALA A 192 9.30 -13.93 20.55
CA ALA A 192 9.86 -13.36 19.33
C ALA A 192 9.77 -14.32 18.12
N ASP A 193 9.89 -15.62 18.36
CA ASP A 193 9.74 -16.68 17.35
C ASP A 193 8.31 -16.76 16.81
N LEU A 194 7.31 -16.56 17.67
CA LEU A 194 5.92 -16.47 17.22
C LEU A 194 5.69 -15.21 16.35
N LEU A 195 6.25 -14.05 16.74
CA LEU A 195 6.13 -12.83 15.93
C LEU A 195 6.77 -13.01 14.55
N GLU A 196 7.92 -13.70 14.49
CA GLU A 196 8.59 -14.04 13.24
C GLU A 196 7.73 -14.95 12.37
N HIS A 197 7.04 -15.93 12.97
CA HIS A 197 6.10 -16.80 12.28
C HIS A 197 4.94 -16.00 11.64
N GLU A 198 4.33 -15.09 12.42
CA GLU A 198 3.26 -14.20 11.96
C GLU A 198 3.74 -13.21 10.87
N GLN A 199 4.97 -12.70 10.98
CA GLN A 199 5.59 -11.89 9.93
C GLN A 199 5.77 -12.71 8.63
N GLY A 200 6.09 -14.01 8.74
CA GLY A 200 6.18 -14.92 7.61
C GLY A 200 4.87 -15.04 6.83
N HIS A 201 3.72 -15.09 7.51
CA HIS A 201 2.41 -15.04 6.84
C HIS A 201 2.23 -13.77 6.01
N PHE A 202 2.60 -12.62 6.57
CA PHE A 202 2.48 -11.34 5.87
C PHE A 202 3.49 -11.19 4.72
N ASP A 203 4.70 -11.70 4.87
CA ASP A 203 5.72 -11.73 3.81
C ASP A 203 5.28 -12.68 2.67
N LEU A 204 4.67 -13.82 2.98
CA LEU A 204 4.11 -14.75 2.00
C LEU A 204 2.90 -14.14 1.26
N CYS A 205 2.07 -13.37 1.96
CA CYS A 205 1.04 -12.51 1.36
C CYS A 205 1.61 -11.62 0.23
N GLU A 206 2.76 -10.97 0.47
CA GLU A 206 3.41 -10.13 -0.55
C GLU A 206 4.03 -10.95 -1.68
N VAL A 207 4.61 -12.13 -1.43
CA VAL A 207 5.10 -13.01 -2.51
C VAL A 207 4.00 -13.25 -3.54
N TYR A 208 2.81 -13.60 -3.09
CA TYR A 208 1.69 -13.87 -3.99
C TYR A 208 1.11 -12.59 -4.62
N ALA A 209 1.17 -11.45 -3.94
CA ALA A 209 0.87 -10.17 -4.56
C ALA A 209 1.84 -9.84 -5.72
N ARG A 210 3.13 -10.14 -5.59
CA ARG A 210 4.12 -9.97 -6.67
C ARG A 210 3.87 -10.94 -7.82
N GLN A 211 3.53 -12.20 -7.52
CA GLN A 211 3.13 -13.17 -8.55
C GLN A 211 1.87 -12.71 -9.30
N LEU A 212 0.89 -12.14 -8.59
CA LEU A 212 -0.30 -11.55 -9.19
C LEU A 212 0.07 -10.40 -10.13
N ARG A 213 0.91 -9.45 -9.68
CA ARG A 213 1.41 -8.35 -10.52
C ARG A 213 2.07 -8.88 -11.79
N LYS A 214 2.97 -9.86 -11.66
CA LYS A 214 3.64 -10.51 -12.80
C LYS A 214 2.64 -11.06 -13.81
N LYS A 215 1.73 -11.94 -13.37
CA LYS A 215 0.75 -12.58 -14.25
C LYS A 215 -0.18 -11.57 -14.92
N LEU A 216 -0.62 -10.54 -14.19
CA LEU A 216 -1.49 -9.50 -14.72
C LEU A 216 -0.78 -8.58 -15.73
N GLN A 217 0.50 -8.27 -15.53
CA GLN A 217 1.31 -7.47 -16.46
C GLN A 217 1.60 -8.20 -17.77
N GLU A 218 1.73 -9.53 -17.72
CA GLU A 218 1.89 -10.38 -18.91
C GLU A 218 0.61 -10.44 -19.76
N GLN A 219 -0.55 -10.05 -19.21
CA GLN A 219 -1.81 -9.98 -19.94
C GLN A 219 -2.01 -8.63 -20.65
N LYS A 220 -2.57 -8.68 -21.87
CA LYS A 220 -3.06 -7.50 -22.58
C LYS A 220 -4.46 -7.14 -22.10
N LEU A 221 -4.58 -6.65 -20.88
CA LEU A 221 -5.87 -6.27 -20.30
C LEU A 221 -6.43 -5.00 -20.97
N THR A 222 -7.71 -5.08 -21.30
CA THR A 222 -8.53 -4.03 -21.92
C THR A 222 -9.85 -3.93 -21.17
N VAL A 223 -10.64 -2.89 -21.43
CA VAL A 223 -11.98 -2.74 -20.83
C VAL A 223 -12.89 -3.96 -21.04
N PHE A 224 -12.66 -4.74 -22.11
CA PHE A 224 -13.51 -5.89 -22.47
C PHE A 224 -13.21 -7.16 -21.66
N ASN A 225 -11.95 -7.38 -21.28
CA ASN A 225 -11.53 -8.61 -20.60
C ASN A 225 -11.00 -8.38 -19.17
N LEU A 226 -10.92 -7.12 -18.73
CA LEU A 226 -10.44 -6.77 -17.39
C LEU A 226 -11.19 -7.52 -16.29
N ASN A 227 -12.52 -7.52 -16.35
CA ASN A 227 -13.34 -8.15 -15.32
C ASN A 227 -13.32 -9.68 -15.38
N THR A 228 -13.13 -10.30 -16.54
CA THR A 228 -13.11 -11.76 -16.66
C THR A 228 -11.73 -12.31 -16.35
N ASP A 229 -10.72 -11.84 -17.07
CA ASP A 229 -9.39 -12.42 -17.09
C ASP A 229 -8.63 -12.05 -15.82
N ALA A 230 -8.70 -10.79 -15.38
CA ALA A 230 -8.02 -10.38 -14.15
C ALA A 230 -8.59 -11.09 -12.92
N ASN A 231 -9.91 -11.27 -12.85
CA ASN A 231 -10.55 -11.99 -11.75
C ASN A 231 -10.25 -13.49 -11.79
N ALA A 232 -10.15 -14.10 -12.97
CA ALA A 232 -9.75 -15.50 -13.10
C ALA A 232 -8.30 -15.70 -12.63
N ILE A 233 -7.39 -14.81 -13.03
CA ILE A 233 -5.99 -14.82 -12.58
C ILE A 233 -5.92 -14.62 -11.07
N PHE A 234 -6.64 -13.63 -10.53
CA PHE A 234 -6.69 -13.38 -9.10
C PHE A 234 -7.14 -14.62 -8.32
N LYS A 235 -8.25 -15.25 -8.72
CA LYS A 235 -8.77 -16.47 -8.07
C LYS A 235 -7.75 -17.61 -8.10
N ASN A 236 -7.06 -17.80 -9.22
CA ASN A 236 -6.03 -18.83 -9.33
C ASN A 236 -4.85 -18.56 -8.40
N VAL A 237 -4.31 -17.33 -8.40
CA VAL A 237 -3.19 -16.95 -7.53
C VAL A 237 -3.60 -17.02 -6.06
N TYR A 238 -4.83 -16.62 -5.73
CA TYR A 238 -5.34 -16.66 -4.37
C TYR A 238 -5.52 -18.11 -3.87
N ALA A 239 -5.98 -19.03 -4.72
CA ALA A 239 -6.03 -20.45 -4.37
C ALA A 239 -4.63 -21.00 -4.06
N LEU A 240 -3.65 -20.73 -4.91
CA LEU A 240 -2.25 -21.13 -4.68
C LEU A 240 -1.66 -20.52 -3.41
N TYR A 241 -2.06 -19.28 -3.07
CA TYR A 241 -1.68 -18.62 -1.82
C TYR A 241 -2.24 -19.36 -0.61
N LEU A 242 -3.52 -19.74 -0.62
CA LEU A 242 -4.15 -20.46 0.49
C LEU A 242 -3.48 -21.82 0.71
N ASP A 243 -3.21 -22.58 -0.36
CA ASP A 243 -2.50 -23.86 -0.27
C ASP A 243 -1.11 -23.68 0.35
N ARG A 244 -0.42 -22.58 0.03
CA ARG A 244 0.92 -22.29 0.55
C ARG A 244 0.90 -21.83 2.01
N GLN A 245 -0.13 -21.11 2.43
CA GLN A 245 -0.33 -20.74 3.83
C GLN A 245 -0.55 -21.99 4.70
N GLU A 246 -1.39 -22.93 4.23
CA GLU A 246 -1.61 -24.20 4.94
C GLU A 246 -0.33 -25.05 5.01
N LEU A 247 0.44 -25.10 3.90
CA LEU A 247 1.71 -25.83 3.88
C LEU A 247 2.73 -25.21 4.86
N TYR A 248 2.82 -23.88 4.90
CA TYR A 248 3.71 -23.16 5.82
C TYR A 248 3.36 -23.46 7.29
N GLU A 249 2.09 -23.40 7.65
CA GLU A 249 1.59 -23.78 8.99
C GLU A 249 1.97 -25.23 9.32
N LYS A 250 1.68 -26.16 8.41
CA LYS A 250 1.94 -27.58 8.61
C LYS A 250 3.43 -27.90 8.79
N GLU A 251 4.29 -27.39 7.91
CA GLU A 251 5.72 -27.73 7.92
C GLU A 251 6.47 -27.06 9.08
N THR A 252 6.07 -25.84 9.45
CA THR A 252 6.63 -25.16 10.63
C THR A 252 6.01 -25.65 11.93
N ASN A 253 5.03 -26.56 11.88
CA ASN A 253 4.23 -26.97 13.04
C ASN A 253 3.69 -25.76 13.80
N TYR A 254 2.96 -24.88 13.09
CA TYR A 254 2.41 -23.62 13.60
C TYR A 254 3.48 -22.73 14.26
N GLY A 255 4.64 -22.62 13.61
CA GLY A 255 5.80 -21.86 14.08
C GLY A 255 6.65 -22.53 15.18
N LEU A 256 6.31 -23.73 15.63
CA LEU A 256 7.05 -24.43 16.71
C LEU A 256 8.35 -25.10 16.22
N ASN A 257 8.44 -25.46 14.95
CA ASN A 257 9.64 -26.04 14.33
C ASN A 257 10.57 -24.93 13.81
N LYS A 258 11.58 -24.59 14.63
CA LYS A 258 12.54 -23.51 14.33
C LYS A 258 13.40 -23.76 13.09
N GLU A 259 13.75 -25.01 12.81
CA GLU A 259 14.54 -25.35 11.62
C GLU A 259 13.73 -25.06 10.36
N LYS A 260 12.50 -25.58 10.31
CA LYS A 260 11.57 -25.31 9.20
C LYS A 260 11.19 -23.85 9.08
N GLN A 261 10.99 -23.15 10.20
CA GLN A 261 10.75 -21.71 10.21
C GLN A 261 11.89 -20.93 9.52
N ASN A 262 13.15 -21.30 9.79
CA ASN A 262 14.31 -20.68 9.15
C ASN A 262 14.41 -21.02 7.65
N GLU A 263 14.15 -22.27 7.27
CA GLU A 263 14.10 -22.68 5.85
C GLU A 263 13.03 -21.88 5.08
N TRP A 264 11.85 -21.74 5.65
CA TRP A 264 10.75 -20.96 5.07
C TRP A 264 11.09 -19.48 4.96
N ARG A 265 11.71 -18.89 6.00
CA ARG A 265 12.18 -17.51 5.95
C ARG A 265 13.16 -17.27 4.80
N MET A 266 14.13 -18.16 4.61
CA MET A 266 15.07 -18.07 3.49
C MET A 266 14.36 -18.19 2.15
N THR A 267 13.43 -19.15 2.04
CA THR A 267 12.62 -19.38 0.84
C THR A 267 11.80 -18.15 0.48
N ILE A 268 11.05 -17.59 1.42
CA ILE A 268 10.21 -16.40 1.22
C ILE A 268 11.07 -15.19 0.83
N ASN A 269 12.22 -14.99 1.49
CA ASN A 269 13.13 -13.89 1.15
C ASN A 269 13.70 -14.02 -0.26
N ASN A 270 14.04 -15.24 -0.68
CA ASN A 270 14.50 -15.50 -2.04
C ASN A 270 13.38 -15.24 -3.06
N GLU A 271 12.16 -15.74 -2.81
CA GLU A 271 11.00 -15.50 -3.67
C GLU A 271 10.67 -14.01 -3.80
N LEU A 272 10.73 -13.25 -2.70
CA LEU A 272 10.61 -11.79 -2.73
C LEU A 272 11.71 -11.16 -3.59
N SER A 273 12.96 -11.58 -3.42
CA SER A 273 14.10 -11.07 -4.20
C SER A 273 13.97 -11.37 -5.69
N ASP A 274 13.62 -12.61 -6.06
CA ASP A 274 13.43 -13.05 -7.44
C ASP A 274 12.29 -12.30 -8.14
N LEU A 275 11.29 -11.88 -7.35
CA LEU A 275 10.15 -11.09 -7.81
C LEU A 275 10.35 -9.57 -7.60
N SER A 276 11.58 -9.09 -7.37
CA SER A 276 11.88 -7.68 -7.12
C SER A 276 11.37 -6.73 -8.21
N ASN A 277 11.40 -7.16 -9.49
CA ASN A 277 10.83 -6.42 -10.63
C ASN A 277 9.32 -6.20 -10.54
N TYR A 278 8.64 -6.90 -9.64
CA TYR A 278 7.20 -6.81 -9.39
C TYR A 278 6.90 -6.25 -7.99
N THR A 279 7.87 -5.57 -7.37
CA THR A 279 7.60 -4.72 -6.20
C THR A 279 6.70 -3.55 -6.61
N LYS A 280 5.89 -3.05 -5.67
CA LYS A 280 5.05 -1.85 -5.90
C LYS A 280 5.91 -0.63 -6.22
#